data_AF-A0A3N7DLR1-F1
#
_entry.id   AF-A0A3N7DLR1-F1
#
_cell.length_a   1.000
_cell.length_b   1.000
_cell.length_c   1.000
_cell.angle_alpha   90.00
_cell.angle_beta   90.00
_cell.angle_gamma   90.00
#
_symmetry.space_group_name_H-M   'P 1'
#
loop_
_entity.id
_entity.type
_entity.pdbx_description
1 polymer ?
#
loop_
_entity_poly.entity_id
_entity_poly.type
_entity_poly.pdbx_seq_one_letter_code
_entity_poly.pdbx_strand_id
1 'polypeptide(L)'
;MAGKKREDRTKLLSHVLRIRIDQQTYEKLHRLVDISDCRSPCAAARKIITGGRINVFHHDNSMGPFMEELSRIRKEIRAIGININQQTHYFHQVQSSSEKWFYVNRTLEEHKKTDQKIELLLQIVGELAKKWLSKSEPEKR
;
A
#
# COMPACT_ATOMS: atom_id res chain seq x y z
N MET A 1 37.89 -7.69 34.56
CA MET A 1 37.53 -9.06 34.15
C MET A 1 36.15 -9.37 34.68
N ALA A 2 35.14 -9.52 33.83
CA ALA A 2 33.79 -9.89 34.25
C ALA A 2 33.22 -10.88 33.22
N GLY A 3 33.10 -12.14 33.64
CA GLY A 3 32.73 -13.28 32.80
C GLY A 3 31.32 -13.12 32.23
N LYS A 4 31.24 -13.05 30.90
CA LYS A 4 29.99 -13.19 30.16
C LYS A 4 29.44 -14.59 30.46
N LYS A 5 28.27 -14.61 31.09
CA LYS A 5 27.48 -15.80 31.45
C LYS A 5 27.54 -16.82 30.30
N ARG A 6 28.01 -18.05 30.58
CA ARG A 6 27.98 -19.19 29.64
C ARG A 6 26.53 -19.38 29.20
N GLU A 7 26.15 -18.81 28.07
CA GLU A 7 24.87 -19.08 27.41
C GLU A 7 24.80 -20.59 27.14
N ASP A 8 23.66 -21.19 27.48
CA ASP A 8 23.38 -22.63 27.42
C ASP A 8 24.01 -23.28 26.19
N ARG A 9 25.12 -24.00 26.39
CA ARG A 9 25.84 -24.70 25.31
C ARG A 9 24.95 -25.70 24.56
N THR A 10 23.83 -26.10 25.16
CA THR A 10 22.78 -26.95 24.59
C THR A 10 21.90 -26.25 23.55
N LYS A 11 21.81 -24.92 23.54
CA LYS A 11 21.05 -24.15 22.52
C LYS A 11 21.90 -23.74 21.31
N LEU A 12 23.21 -23.94 21.37
CA LEU A 12 24.10 -23.69 20.24
C LEU A 12 23.89 -24.75 19.16
N LEU A 13 24.03 -24.35 17.90
CA LEU A 13 23.92 -25.23 16.73
C LEU A 13 25.16 -26.13 16.62
N SER A 14 25.26 -27.12 17.51
CA SER A 14 26.47 -27.94 17.69
C SER A 14 26.59 -29.10 16.71
N HIS A 15 25.48 -29.55 16.12
CA HIS A 15 25.44 -30.72 15.24
C HIS A 15 25.06 -30.34 13.81
N VAL A 16 25.79 -30.90 12.83
CA VAL A 16 25.55 -30.70 11.40
C VAL A 16 24.75 -31.87 10.85
N LEU A 17 23.62 -31.55 10.23
CA LEU A 17 22.75 -32.52 9.56
C LEU A 17 22.95 -32.40 8.03
N ARG A 18 23.41 -33.48 7.39
CA ARG A 18 23.55 -33.57 5.92
C ARG A 18 22.50 -34.53 5.39
N ILE A 19 21.54 -34.00 4.62
CA ILE A 19 20.43 -34.77 4.03
C ILE A 19 20.47 -34.57 2.52
N ARG A 20 20.24 -35.65 1.77
CA ARG A 20 19.95 -35.57 0.33
C ARG A 20 18.44 -35.42 0.16
N ILE A 21 18.04 -34.44 -0.64
CA ILE A 21 16.64 -34.16 -0.97
C ILE A 21 16.44 -34.23 -2.48
N ASP A 22 15.21 -34.44 -2.91
CA ASP A 22 14.85 -34.38 -4.31
C ASP A 22 14.81 -32.93 -4.82
N GLN A 23 14.79 -32.77 -6.14
CA GLN A 23 14.77 -31.47 -6.79
C GLN A 23 13.50 -30.67 -6.43
N GLN A 24 12.36 -31.35 -6.29
CA GLN A 24 11.09 -30.72 -5.95
C GLN A 24 11.11 -30.09 -4.55
N THR A 25 11.69 -30.78 -3.57
CA THR A 25 11.82 -30.27 -2.20
C THR A 25 12.85 -29.14 -2.14
N TYR A 26 13.93 -29.24 -2.92
CA TYR A 26 14.90 -28.16 -3.04
C TYR A 26 14.25 -26.86 -3.53
N GLU A 27 13.44 -26.92 -4.58
CA GLU A 27 12.71 -25.77 -5.10
C GLU A 27 11.67 -25.22 -4.12
N LYS A 28 10.94 -26.09 -3.41
CA LYS A 28 9.98 -25.67 -2.37
C LYS A 28 10.67 -24.90 -1.25
N LEU A 29 11.84 -25.36 -0.79
CA LEU A 29 12.64 -24.65 0.22
C LEU A 29 13.15 -23.31 -0.29
N HIS A 30 13.56 -23.23 -1.56
CA HIS A 30 13.99 -21.98 -2.17
C HIS A 30 12.85 -20.97 -2.26
N ARG A 31 11.68 -21.39 -2.72
CA ARG A 31 10.49 -20.52 -2.74
C ARG A 31 10.12 -20.02 -1.36
N LEU A 32 10.22 -20.89 -0.34
CA LEU A 32 9.98 -20.51 1.05
C LEU A 32 10.96 -19.45 1.55
N VAL A 33 12.23 -19.50 1.13
CA VAL A 33 13.23 -18.47 1.48
C VAL A 33 12.85 -17.11 0.90
N ASP A 34 12.40 -17.07 -0.36
CA ASP A 34 12.05 -15.81 -1.03
C ASP A 34 10.85 -15.10 -0.38
N ILE A 35 9.91 -15.87 0.17
CA ILE A 35 8.66 -15.33 0.75
C ILE A 35 8.68 -15.22 2.28
N SER A 36 9.72 -15.67 2.98
CA SER A 36 9.71 -15.76 4.45
C SER A 36 10.89 -15.11 5.14
N ASP A 37 10.82 -15.04 6.47
CA ASP A 37 11.92 -14.61 7.35
C ASP A 37 13.07 -15.65 7.45
N CYS A 38 13.32 -16.41 6.40
CA CYS A 38 14.40 -17.40 6.35
C CYS A 38 15.49 -16.92 5.41
N ARG A 39 16.73 -16.77 5.91
CA ARG A 39 17.87 -16.32 5.09
C ARG A 39 18.48 -17.40 4.20
N SER A 40 18.13 -18.67 4.40
CA SER A 40 18.67 -19.78 3.61
C SER A 40 17.75 -21.00 3.61
N PRO A 41 17.84 -21.88 2.59
CA PRO A 41 17.06 -23.11 2.53
C PRO A 41 17.29 -24.00 3.75
N CYS A 42 18.51 -24.01 4.30
CA CYS A 42 18.83 -24.72 5.54
C CYS A 42 18.16 -24.10 6.77
N ALA A 43 18.00 -22.77 6.82
CA ALA A 43 17.28 -22.11 7.90
C ALA A 43 15.78 -22.43 7.84
N ALA A 44 15.20 -22.45 6.63
CA ALA A 44 13.82 -22.88 6.41
C ALA A 44 13.64 -24.36 6.80
N ALA A 45 14.50 -25.25 6.30
CA ALA A 45 14.46 -26.69 6.63
C ALA A 45 14.60 -26.94 8.14
N ARG A 46 15.50 -26.20 8.81
CA ARG A 46 15.66 -26.29 10.26
C ARG A 46 14.37 -25.91 10.99
N LYS A 47 13.74 -24.77 10.62
CA LYS A 47 12.46 -24.36 11.20
C LYS A 47 11.37 -25.40 10.96
N ILE A 48 11.30 -26.01 9.76
CA ILE A 48 10.35 -27.10 9.47
C ILE A 48 10.59 -28.30 10.40
N ILE A 49 11.86 -28.76 10.52
CA ILE A 49 12.22 -29.95 11.33
C ILE A 49 11.98 -29.70 12.82
N THR A 50 12.29 -28.51 13.32
CA THR A 50 12.12 -28.18 14.75
C THR A 50 10.71 -27.68 15.09
N GLY A 51 9.76 -27.68 14.13
CA GLY A 51 8.41 -27.13 14.32
C GLY A 51 8.38 -25.62 14.61
N GLY A 52 9.43 -24.89 14.20
CA GLY A 52 9.53 -23.45 14.36
C GLY A 52 8.58 -22.70 13.41
N ARG A 53 7.99 -21.60 13.88
CA ARG A 53 7.12 -20.76 13.07
C ARG A 53 7.89 -20.13 11.91
N ILE A 54 7.36 -20.26 10.69
CA ILE A 54 7.85 -19.57 9.50
C ILE A 54 6.90 -18.43 9.23
N ASN A 55 7.37 -17.20 9.43
CA ASN A 55 6.61 -16.00 9.07
C ASN A 55 6.81 -15.74 7.58
N VAL A 56 5.73 -15.89 6.83
CA VAL A 56 5.69 -15.59 5.39
C VAL A 56 5.22 -14.15 5.21
N PHE A 57 5.99 -13.34 4.50
CA PHE A 57 5.64 -11.97 4.17
C PHE A 57 4.83 -11.97 2.88
N HIS A 58 3.51 -11.89 3.02
CA HIS A 58 2.64 -11.69 1.88
C HIS A 58 2.59 -10.19 1.54
N HIS A 59 3.36 -9.76 0.54
CA HIS A 59 3.29 -8.37 0.07
C HIS A 59 2.08 -8.22 -0.85
N ASP A 60 1.02 -7.58 -0.33
CA ASP A 60 -0.17 -7.32 -1.12
C ASP A 60 0.02 -6.06 -1.98
N ASN A 61 0.38 -6.29 -3.25
CA ASN A 61 0.52 -5.24 -4.26
C ASN A 61 -0.81 -4.70 -4.78
N SER A 62 -1.95 -5.19 -4.32
CA SER A 62 -3.25 -4.71 -4.80
C SER A 62 -3.47 -3.22 -4.55
N MET A 63 -2.82 -2.64 -3.52
CA MET A 63 -3.07 -1.28 -3.06
C MET A 63 -2.24 -0.19 -3.78
N GLY A 64 -1.15 -0.58 -4.44
CA GLY A 64 -0.26 0.35 -5.15
C GLY A 64 -0.95 1.12 -6.27
N PRO A 65 -1.62 0.44 -7.23
CA PRO A 65 -2.34 1.09 -8.32
C PRO A 65 -3.45 2.04 -7.85
N PHE A 66 -4.17 1.69 -6.77
CA PHE A 66 -5.22 2.54 -6.23
C PHE A 66 -4.67 3.82 -5.58
N MET A 67 -3.56 3.71 -4.85
CA MET A 67 -2.92 4.88 -4.25
C MET A 67 -2.36 5.85 -5.31
N GLU A 68 -1.91 5.32 -6.45
CA GLU A 68 -1.48 6.13 -7.58
C GLU A 68 -2.64 6.93 -8.16
N GLU A 69 -3.79 6.28 -8.39
CA GLU A 69 -4.99 6.92 -8.95
C GLU A 69 -5.54 7.99 -8.01
N LEU A 70 -5.64 7.72 -6.70
CA LEU A 70 -6.04 8.71 -5.70
C LEU A 70 -5.10 9.92 -5.68
N SER A 71 -3.79 9.70 -5.84
CA SER A 71 -2.80 10.77 -5.88
C SER A 71 -2.98 11.66 -7.12
N ARG A 72 -3.33 11.08 -8.28
CA ARG A 72 -3.66 11.84 -9.50
C ARG A 72 -4.89 12.71 -9.31
N ILE A 73 -5.99 12.13 -8.85
CA ILE A 73 -7.25 12.86 -8.64
C ILE A 73 -7.07 14.00 -7.63
N ARG A 74 -6.33 13.77 -6.53
CA ARG A 74 -6.01 14.82 -5.55
C ARG A 74 -5.27 16.00 -6.16
N LYS A 75 -4.32 15.75 -7.09
CA LYS A 75 -3.58 16.83 -7.79
C LYS A 75 -4.51 17.63 -8.68
N GLU A 76 -5.42 16.97 -9.38
CA GLU A 76 -6.39 17.64 -10.26
C GLU A 76 -7.37 18.51 -9.48
N ILE A 77 -7.93 18.02 -8.36
CA ILE A 77 -8.81 18.82 -7.50
C ILE A 77 -8.07 20.05 -6.96
N ARG A 78 -6.82 19.89 -6.54
CA ARG A 78 -6.00 21.02 -6.09
C ARG A 78 -5.79 22.06 -7.19
N ALA A 79 -5.53 21.64 -8.42
CA ALA A 79 -5.36 22.54 -9.55
C ALA A 79 -6.65 23.33 -9.85
N ILE A 80 -7.81 22.67 -9.75
CA ILE A 80 -9.10 23.34 -9.93
C ILE A 80 -9.37 24.34 -8.82
N GLY A 81 -9.13 23.98 -7.56
CA GLY A 81 -9.28 24.90 -6.43
C GLY A 81 -8.39 26.15 -6.55
N ILE A 82 -7.17 26.01 -7.07
CA ILE A 82 -6.29 27.15 -7.36
C ILE A 82 -6.90 28.05 -8.44
N ASN A 83 -7.44 27.48 -9.52
CA ASN A 83 -8.06 28.25 -10.60
C ASN A 83 -9.32 29.00 -10.11
N ILE A 84 -10.21 28.33 -9.38
CA ILE A 84 -11.41 28.96 -8.79
C ILE A 84 -10.99 30.14 -7.90
N ASN A 85 -10.02 29.94 -7.01
CA ASN A 85 -9.53 31.01 -6.13
C ASN A 85 -8.97 32.21 -6.93
N GLN A 86 -8.31 31.94 -8.06
CA GLN A 86 -7.81 32.97 -8.96
C GLN A 86 -8.94 33.72 -9.66
N GLN A 87 -9.97 33.02 -10.17
CA GLN A 87 -11.16 33.66 -10.76
C GLN A 87 -11.92 34.50 -9.73
N THR A 88 -12.07 34.02 -8.49
CA THR A 88 -12.70 34.78 -7.40
C THR A 88 -11.92 36.05 -7.08
N HIS A 89 -10.59 35.99 -7.06
CA HIS A 89 -9.76 37.17 -6.86
C HIS A 89 -9.93 38.20 -7.99
N TYR A 90 -9.95 37.76 -9.26
CA TYR A 90 -10.21 38.63 -10.41
C TYR A 90 -11.62 39.24 -10.37
N PHE A 91 -12.64 38.47 -10.00
CA PHE A 91 -14.02 38.94 -9.85
C PHE A 91 -14.14 40.10 -8.84
N HIS A 92 -13.42 40.02 -7.72
CA HIS A 92 -13.42 41.09 -6.71
C HIS A 92 -12.64 42.35 -7.16
N GLN A 93 -11.68 42.21 -8.07
CA GLN A 93 -10.85 43.32 -8.56
C GLN A 93 -11.51 44.13 -9.70
N VAL A 94 -12.42 43.51 -10.46
CA VAL A 94 -13.09 44.15 -11.60
C VAL A 94 -14.21 45.08 -11.12
N GLN A 95 -14.28 46.30 -11.66
CA GLN A 95 -15.34 47.28 -11.34
C GLN A 95 -16.51 47.29 -12.33
N SER A 96 -16.31 46.78 -13.56
CA SER A 96 -17.34 46.71 -14.60
C SER A 96 -18.30 45.52 -14.40
N SER A 97 -19.60 45.77 -14.47
CA SER A 97 -20.66 44.76 -14.30
C SER A 97 -20.66 43.70 -15.41
N SER A 98 -20.27 44.06 -16.64
CA SER A 98 -20.25 43.17 -17.80
C SER A 98 -19.13 42.13 -17.73
N GLU A 99 -17.95 42.54 -17.26
CA GLU A 99 -16.79 41.66 -17.07
C GLU A 99 -17.04 40.70 -15.89
N LYS A 100 -17.71 41.16 -14.82
CA LYS A 100 -18.13 40.29 -13.71
C LYS A 100 -18.97 39.10 -14.15
N TRP A 101 -19.94 39.30 -15.06
CA TRP A 101 -20.78 38.22 -15.57
C TRP A 101 -20.00 37.18 -16.39
N PHE A 102 -18.99 37.60 -17.14
CA PHE A 102 -18.11 36.69 -17.89
C PHE A 102 -17.34 35.76 -16.95
N TYR A 103 -16.76 36.30 -15.88
CA TYR A 103 -16.01 35.50 -14.90
C TYR A 103 -16.91 34.58 -14.06
N VAL A 104 -18.14 34.99 -13.74
CA VAL A 104 -19.13 34.15 -13.06
C VAL A 104 -19.50 32.93 -13.90
N ASN A 105 -19.81 33.11 -15.19
CA ASN A 105 -20.14 31.98 -16.07
C ASN A 105 -18.98 30.99 -16.22
N ARG A 106 -17.76 31.50 -16.36
CA ARG A 106 -16.55 30.67 -16.42
C ARG A 106 -16.32 29.89 -15.12
N THR A 107 -16.53 30.53 -13.98
CA THR A 107 -16.40 29.91 -12.65
C THR A 107 -17.46 28.82 -12.45
N LEU A 108 -18.69 29.03 -12.92
CA LEU A 108 -19.76 28.03 -12.90
C LEU A 108 -19.43 26.78 -13.74
N GLU A 109 -18.82 26.95 -14.92
CA GLU A 109 -18.36 25.82 -15.74
C GLU A 109 -17.23 25.03 -15.07
N GLU A 110 -16.28 25.71 -14.45
CA GLU A 110 -15.19 25.06 -13.70
C GLU A 110 -15.71 24.35 -12.45
N HIS A 111 -16.69 24.92 -11.74
CA HIS A 111 -17.38 24.26 -10.63
C HIS A 111 -18.07 22.96 -11.06
N LYS A 112 -18.82 22.97 -12.17
CA LYS A 112 -19.46 21.76 -12.70
C LYS A 112 -18.46 20.65 -13.04
N LYS A 113 -17.29 21.01 -13.59
CA LYS A 113 -16.20 20.06 -13.84
C LYS A 113 -15.59 19.52 -12.55
N THR A 114 -15.60 20.31 -11.49
CA THR A 114 -15.13 19.90 -10.15
C THR A 114 -16.07 18.89 -9.54
N ASP A 115 -17.37 19.14 -9.56
CA ASP A 115 -18.39 18.26 -9.00
C ASP A 115 -18.33 16.86 -9.65
N GLN A 116 -18.19 16.80 -10.97
CA GLN A 116 -18.01 15.53 -11.70
C GLN A 116 -16.77 14.75 -11.22
N LYS A 117 -15.66 15.43 -10.95
CA LYS A 117 -14.43 14.78 -10.44
C LYS A 117 -14.56 14.36 -8.97
N ILE A 118 -15.31 15.11 -8.17
CA ILE A 118 -15.62 14.75 -6.79
C ILE A 118 -16.50 13.49 -6.76
N GLU A 119 -17.51 13.40 -7.64
CA GLU A 119 -18.33 12.19 -7.78
C GLU A 119 -17.49 10.97 -8.18
N LEU A 120 -16.58 11.12 -9.14
CA LEU A 120 -15.65 10.06 -9.53
C LEU A 120 -14.74 9.64 -8.37
N LEU A 121 -14.24 10.60 -7.59
CA LEU A 121 -13.44 10.32 -6.39
C LEU A 121 -14.26 9.52 -5.36
N LEU A 122 -15.52 9.92 -5.10
CA LEU A 122 -16.41 9.23 -4.17
C LEU A 122 -16.73 7.80 -4.63
N GLN A 123 -16.86 7.57 -5.94
CA GLN A 123 -17.01 6.21 -6.49
C GLN A 123 -15.78 5.35 -6.21
N ILE A 124 -14.58 5.85 -6.51
CA ILE A 124 -13.32 5.11 -6.29
C ILE A 124 -13.11 4.83 -4.79
N VAL A 125 -13.40 5.81 -3.93
CA VAL A 125 -13.36 5.63 -2.46
C VAL A 125 -14.39 4.58 -2.01
N GLY A 126 -15.58 4.57 -2.60
CA GLY A 126 -16.60 3.55 -2.34
C GLY A 126 -16.16 2.13 -2.73
N GLU A 127 -15.50 1.97 -3.89
CA GLU A 127 -14.94 0.68 -4.31
C GLU A 127 -13.78 0.22 -3.39
N LEU A 128 -12.94 1.17 -2.97
CA LEU A 128 -11.87 0.91 -2.01
C LEU A 128 -12.42 0.48 -0.64
N ALA A 129 -13.45 1.16 -0.14
CA ALA A 129 -14.12 0.80 1.10
C ALA A 129 -14.72 -0.61 1.03
N LYS A 130 -15.33 -0.98 -0.10
CA LYS A 130 -15.84 -2.34 -0.33
C LYS A 130 -14.72 -3.39 -0.31
N LYS A 131 -13.62 -3.18 -1.05
CA LYS A 131 -12.48 -4.11 -1.04
C LYS A 131 -11.83 -4.23 0.34
N TRP A 132 -11.75 -3.14 1.09
CA TRP A 132 -11.18 -3.14 2.43
C TRP A 132 -12.08 -3.88 3.43
N LEU A 133 -13.39 -3.65 3.40
CA LEU A 133 -14.37 -4.33 4.25
C LEU A 133 -14.43 -5.84 3.94
N SER A 134 -14.43 -6.22 2.66
CA SER A 134 -14.43 -7.63 2.26
C SER A 134 -13.17 -8.40 2.67
N LYS A 135 -12.04 -7.71 2.90
CA LYS A 135 -10.80 -8.34 3.39
C LYS A 135 -10.69 -8.36 4.93
N SER A 136 -11.57 -7.64 5.61
CA SER A 136 -11.63 -7.54 7.07
C SER A 136 -12.54 -8.57 7.73
N GLU A 137 -13.35 -9.30 6.96
CA GLU A 137 -14.05 -10.47 7.47
C GLU A 137 -13.03 -11.60 7.70
N PRO A 138 -12.83 -12.05 8.96
CA PRO A 138 -12.05 -13.24 9.17
C PRO A 138 -12.82 -14.38 8.52
N GLU A 139 -12.16 -15.08 7.60
CA GLU A 139 -12.58 -16.39 7.10
C GLU A 139 -12.87 -17.24 8.35
N LYS A 140 -14.16 -17.42 8.68
CA LYS A 140 -14.62 -18.22 9.82
C LYS A 140 -14.16 -19.65 9.55
N ARG A 141 -13.00 -20.00 10.10
CA ARG A 141 -12.53 -21.39 10.24
C ARG A 141 -13.25 -22.06 11.38
#